data_AF-A0A7W0VCI0-F1
#
_entry.id   AF-A0A7W0VCI0-F1
#
_cell.length_a   1.000
_cell.length_b   1.000
_cell.length_c   1.000
_cell.angle_alpha   90.00
_cell.angle_beta   90.00
_cell.angle_gamma   90.00
#
_symmetry.space_group_name_H-M   'P 1'
#
loop_
_entity.id
_entity.type
_entity.pdbx_description
1 polymer ?
#
loop_
_entity_poly.entity_id
_entity_poly.type
_entity_poly.pdbx_seq_one_letter_code
_entity_poly.pdbx_strand_id
1 'polypeptide(L)'
;MKRRVRELQLGTAHFTGQGWNKGGQFIPRPARDLDEVLVANRPTSSHLLKQRLFREGLKRRSCELCGWAQCAPDGRLPLELDHVNGDKADNRIENLRVLCPNCHALQPTHRGLNKQSRRNRARE
;
A
#
# COMPACT_ATOMS: atom_id res chain seq x y z
N MET A 1 2.00 -8.39 -30.16
CA MET A 1 1.70 -6.94 -30.14
C MET A 1 2.34 -6.17 -31.31
N LYS A 2 3.68 -6.16 -31.46
CA LYS A 2 4.38 -5.44 -32.56
C LYS A 2 3.91 -5.79 -33.99
N ARG A 3 3.55 -7.06 -34.24
CA ARG A 3 2.99 -7.53 -35.53
C ARG A 3 1.66 -6.84 -35.88
N ARG A 4 0.74 -6.77 -34.92
CA ARG A 4 -0.59 -6.15 -35.09
C ARG A 4 -0.50 -4.64 -35.33
N VAL A 5 0.44 -3.97 -34.66
CA VAL A 5 0.70 -2.53 -34.81
C VAL A 5 1.18 -2.20 -36.23
N ARG A 6 2.02 -3.06 -36.83
CA ARG A 6 2.43 -2.91 -38.24
C ARG A 6 1.29 -3.21 -39.22
N GLU A 7 0.54 -4.29 -38.99
CA GLU A 7 -0.62 -4.65 -39.83
C GLU A 7 -1.66 -3.52 -39.89
N LEU A 8 -1.88 -2.82 -38.76
CA LEU A 8 -2.83 -1.72 -38.64
C LEU A 8 -2.22 -0.34 -38.94
N GLN A 9 -0.94 -0.28 -39.34
CA GLN A 9 -0.21 0.97 -39.64
C GLN A 9 -0.32 2.05 -38.55
N LEU A 10 -0.31 1.64 -37.28
CA LEU A 10 -0.45 2.56 -36.16
C LEU A 10 0.89 3.24 -35.86
N GLY A 11 0.88 4.57 -35.78
CA GLY A 11 2.07 5.36 -35.43
C GLY A 11 2.50 5.14 -33.98
N THR A 12 3.75 4.71 -33.77
CA THR A 12 4.30 4.47 -32.42
C THR A 12 5.28 5.54 -31.93
N ALA A 13 5.49 6.61 -32.70
CA ALA A 13 6.48 7.65 -32.39
C ALA A 13 6.23 8.34 -31.04
N HIS A 14 4.98 8.38 -30.57
CA HIS A 14 4.61 8.95 -29.27
C HIS A 14 4.91 8.02 -28.08
N PHE A 15 5.18 6.73 -28.31
CA PHE A 15 5.55 5.79 -27.24
C PHE A 15 7.05 5.91 -26.95
N THR A 16 7.42 6.91 -26.15
CA THR A 16 8.81 7.20 -25.77
C THR A 16 9.40 6.22 -24.74
N GLY A 17 8.61 5.28 -24.22
CA GLY A 17 9.06 4.22 -23.31
C GLY A 17 9.75 4.79 -22.07
N GLN A 18 10.91 4.24 -21.70
CA GLN A 18 11.72 4.73 -20.57
C GLN A 18 12.28 6.15 -20.78
N GLY A 19 12.20 6.70 -22.01
CA GLY A 19 12.67 8.04 -22.36
C GLY A 19 11.67 9.18 -22.14
N TRP A 20 10.46 8.90 -21.63
CA TRP A 20 9.40 9.92 -21.48
C TRP A 20 9.76 11.09 -20.57
N ASN A 21 10.67 10.88 -19.62
CA ASN A 21 11.20 11.93 -18.73
C ASN A 21 12.71 12.15 -18.92
N LYS A 22 13.25 11.80 -20.10
CA LYS A 22 14.66 12.04 -20.41
C LYS A 22 14.89 13.55 -20.47
N GLY A 23 15.82 14.06 -19.64
CA GLY A 23 16.03 15.50 -19.48
C GLY A 23 15.28 16.13 -18.29
N GLY A 24 14.57 15.34 -17.48
CA GLY A 24 14.07 15.78 -16.17
C GLY A 24 12.95 16.83 -16.22
N GLN A 25 12.21 16.90 -17.32
CA GLN A 25 11.08 17.85 -17.46
C GLN A 25 9.99 17.60 -16.41
N PHE A 26 9.78 16.34 -16.02
CA PHE A 26 8.84 16.00 -14.96
C PHE A 26 9.54 16.07 -13.59
N ILE A 27 9.08 17.03 -12.80
CA ILE A 27 9.45 17.19 -11.40
C ILE A 27 8.33 16.59 -10.54
N PRO A 28 8.60 15.49 -9.80
CA PRO A 28 7.60 14.92 -8.92
C PRO A 28 7.25 15.91 -7.81
N ARG A 29 5.97 15.96 -7.45
CA ARG A 29 5.53 16.76 -6.30
C ARG A 29 6.20 16.23 -5.02
N PRO A 30 6.56 17.12 -4.08
CA PRO A 30 7.07 16.68 -2.79
C PRO A 30 6.05 15.79 -2.08
N ALA A 31 6.55 14.91 -1.21
CA ALA A 31 5.68 14.14 -0.35
C ALA A 31 4.94 15.10 0.61
N ARG A 32 3.64 14.87 0.79
CA ARG A 32 2.83 15.60 1.78
C ARG A 32 3.36 15.41 3.19
N ASP A 33 3.10 16.34 4.10
CA ASP A 33 3.51 16.19 5.50
C ASP A 33 2.84 15.00 6.20
N LEU A 34 3.47 14.50 7.26
CA LEU A 34 2.97 13.35 8.02
C LEU A 34 1.65 13.64 8.70
N ASP A 35 1.50 14.84 9.26
CA ASP A 35 0.30 15.27 9.98
C ASP A 35 -0.92 15.33 9.06
N GLU A 36 -0.73 15.59 7.77
CA GLU A 36 -1.83 15.49 6.81
C GLU A 36 -2.19 14.03 6.52
N VAL A 37 -1.21 13.12 6.53
CA VAL A 37 -1.38 11.72 6.09
C VAL A 37 -1.95 10.86 7.22
N LEU A 38 -1.50 11.07 8.45
CA LEU A 38 -1.86 10.30 9.65
C LEU A 38 -3.18 10.78 10.27
N VAL A 39 -4.21 10.89 9.43
CA VAL A 39 -5.55 11.37 9.81
C VAL A 39 -6.62 10.33 9.50
N ALA A 40 -7.79 10.51 10.11
CA ALA A 40 -8.99 9.75 9.77
C ALA A 40 -9.56 10.17 8.40
N ASN A 41 -10.38 9.29 7.80
CA ASN A 41 -11.10 9.53 6.54
C ASN A 41 -10.21 9.81 5.31
N ARG A 42 -8.97 9.30 5.31
CA ARG A 42 -8.04 9.44 4.20
C ARG A 42 -7.70 8.08 3.60
N PRO A 43 -8.21 7.73 2.41
CA PRO A 43 -7.80 6.50 1.75
C PRO A 43 -6.34 6.61 1.31
N THR A 44 -5.48 5.77 1.89
CA THR A 44 -4.05 5.72 1.57
C THR A 44 -3.65 4.28 1.24
N SER A 45 -2.70 4.12 0.32
CA SER A 45 -2.12 2.80 0.07
C SER A 45 -1.39 2.30 1.31
N SER A 46 -1.86 1.20 1.90
CA SER A 46 -1.24 0.58 3.09
C SER A 46 0.23 0.25 2.86
N HIS A 47 0.60 -0.13 1.63
CA HIS A 47 1.98 -0.41 1.28
C HIS A 47 2.87 0.84 1.35
N LEU A 48 2.42 1.94 0.74
CA LEU A 48 3.16 3.21 0.75
C LEU A 48 3.22 3.79 2.16
N LEU A 49 2.11 3.72 2.90
CA LEU A 49 2.04 4.19 4.28
C LEU A 49 3.01 3.40 5.17
N LYS A 50 3.02 2.06 5.09
CA LYS A 50 3.98 1.21 5.80
C LYS A 50 5.43 1.61 5.51
N GLN A 51 5.78 1.74 4.23
CA GLN A 51 7.14 2.14 3.85
C GLN A 51 7.51 3.51 4.42
N ARG A 52 6.56 4.45 4.43
CA ARG A 52 6.76 5.77 4.98
C ARG A 52 6.95 5.73 6.50
N LEU A 53 6.09 5.02 7.23
CA LEU A 53 6.23 4.84 8.68
C LEU A 53 7.59 4.25 9.08
N PHE A 54 8.14 3.33 8.27
CA PHE A 54 9.48 2.79 8.49
C PHE A 54 10.60 3.79 8.18
N ARG A 55 10.43 4.62 7.16
CA ARG A 55 11.43 5.63 6.77
C ARG A 55 11.54 6.73 7.83
N GLU A 56 10.41 7.13 8.38
CA GLU A 56 10.30 8.19 9.39
C GLU A 56 10.57 7.67 10.81
N GLY A 57 10.81 6.37 10.98
CA GLY A 57 11.08 5.77 12.30
C GLY A 57 9.87 5.67 13.23
N LEU A 58 8.66 5.99 12.76
CA LEU A 58 7.43 5.96 13.57
C LEU A 58 6.99 4.54 13.94
N LYS A 59 7.36 3.54 13.13
CA LYS A 59 7.08 2.12 13.41
C LYS A 59 8.34 1.28 13.19
N ARG A 60 8.49 0.25 14.03
CA ARG A 60 9.62 -0.68 13.94
C ARG A 60 9.43 -1.63 12.77
N ARG A 61 10.55 -2.07 12.19
CA ARG A 61 10.60 -3.06 11.11
C ARG A 61 10.48 -4.49 11.66
N SER A 62 9.51 -4.71 12.53
CA SER A 62 9.24 -5.98 13.20
C SER A 62 7.74 -6.12 13.43
N CYS A 63 7.25 -7.34 13.55
CA CYS A 63 5.88 -7.59 13.99
C CYS A 63 5.67 -7.05 15.40
N GLU A 64 4.65 -6.23 15.61
CA GLU A 64 4.30 -5.66 16.92
C GLU A 64 3.71 -6.71 17.89
N LEU A 65 3.29 -7.89 17.38
CA LEU A 65 2.73 -8.96 18.20
C LEU A 65 3.75 -10.04 18.57
N CYS A 66 4.49 -10.57 17.59
CA CYS A 66 5.42 -11.69 17.80
C CYS A 66 6.90 -11.32 17.66
N GLY A 67 7.22 -10.05 17.35
CA GLY A 67 8.60 -9.59 17.17
C GLY A 67 9.29 -10.03 15.87
N TRP A 68 8.65 -10.88 15.05
CA TRP A 68 9.25 -11.39 13.82
C TRP A 68 9.70 -10.27 12.87
N ALA A 69 10.94 -10.34 12.39
CA ALA A 69 11.59 -9.27 11.61
C ALA A 69 12.54 -9.78 10.51
N GLN A 70 12.41 -11.04 10.09
CA GLN A 70 13.37 -11.65 9.16
C GLN A 70 13.11 -11.21 7.72
N CYS A 71 14.18 -10.92 6.97
CA CYS A 71 14.08 -10.66 5.54
C CYS A 71 13.98 -11.99 4.77
N ALA A 72 13.17 -11.99 3.71
CA ALA A 72 13.16 -13.05 2.71
C ALA A 72 14.51 -13.10 1.95
N PRO A 73 14.82 -14.21 1.25
CA PRO A 73 16.07 -14.34 0.49
C PRO A 73 16.31 -13.25 -0.56
N ASP A 74 15.24 -12.61 -1.03
CA ASP A 74 15.31 -11.48 -1.97
C ASP A 74 15.38 -10.10 -1.29
N GLY A 75 15.60 -10.08 0.03
CA GLY A 75 15.73 -8.86 0.83
C GLY A 75 14.41 -8.20 1.22
N ARG A 76 13.26 -8.74 0.83
CA ARG A 76 11.96 -8.19 1.23
C ARG A 76 11.65 -8.52 2.68
N LEU A 77 11.15 -7.54 3.43
CA LEU A 77 10.60 -7.74 4.76
C LEU A 77 9.07 -7.88 4.66
N PRO A 78 8.50 -9.12 4.77
CA PRO A 78 7.09 -9.38 4.52
C PRO A 78 6.23 -9.01 5.73
N LEU A 79 6.35 -7.77 6.19
CA LEU A 79 5.42 -7.18 7.15
C LEU A 79 4.26 -6.53 6.40
N GLU A 80 3.09 -6.58 6.99
CA GLU A 80 1.86 -5.96 6.51
C GLU A 80 1.43 -4.88 7.51
N LEU A 81 0.73 -3.87 7.00
CA LEU A 81 0.13 -2.83 7.84
C LEU A 81 -1.33 -3.20 8.07
N ASP A 82 -1.71 -3.31 9.33
CA ASP A 82 -3.05 -3.60 9.77
C ASP A 82 -3.67 -2.38 10.45
N HIS A 83 -4.95 -2.18 10.18
CA HIS A 83 -5.79 -1.16 10.78
C HIS A 83 -6.60 -1.82 11.90
N VAL A 84 -6.40 -1.41 13.15
CA VAL A 84 -6.98 -2.07 14.33
C VAL A 84 -8.52 -2.06 14.28
N ASN A 85 -9.12 -0.94 13.86
CA ASN A 85 -10.56 -0.83 13.65
C ASN A 85 -11.07 -1.46 12.34
N GLY A 86 -10.16 -1.89 11.45
CA GLY A 86 -10.49 -2.44 10.13
C GLY A 86 -10.96 -1.42 9.10
N ASP A 87 -10.91 -0.12 9.41
CA ASP A 87 -11.16 0.96 8.46
C ASP A 87 -9.85 1.39 7.79
N LYS A 88 -9.79 1.19 6.47
CA LYS A 88 -8.62 1.53 5.64
C LYS A 88 -8.42 3.04 5.47
N ALA A 89 -9.43 3.85 5.81
CA ALA A 89 -9.34 5.30 5.72
C ALA A 89 -8.84 5.94 7.03
N ASP A 90 -8.75 5.19 8.13
CA ASP A 90 -8.30 5.71 9.42
C ASP A 90 -6.79 5.50 9.61
N ASN A 91 -5.98 6.45 9.15
CA ASN A 91 -4.52 6.35 9.18
C ASN A 91 -3.88 6.95 10.44
N ARG A 92 -4.66 7.24 11.48
CA ARG A 92 -4.10 7.76 12.73
C ARG A 92 -3.14 6.73 13.33
N ILE A 93 -2.02 7.20 13.88
CA ILE A 93 -0.89 6.34 14.25
C ILE A 93 -1.30 5.27 15.28
N GLU A 94 -2.22 5.60 16.19
CA GLU A 94 -2.78 4.71 17.20
C GLU A 94 -3.65 3.58 16.62
N ASN A 95 -4.23 3.78 15.43
CA ASN A 95 -5.03 2.78 14.74
C ASN A 95 -4.18 1.85 13.84
N LEU A 96 -2.89 2.15 13.68
CA LEU A 96 -2.00 1.41 12.80
C LEU A 96 -1.08 0.48 13.58
N ARG A 97 -0.95 -0.76 13.10
CA ARG A 97 0.05 -1.70 13.60
C ARG A 97 0.70 -2.50 12.48
N VAL A 98 1.96 -2.84 12.67
CA VAL A 98 2.77 -3.61 11.73
C VAL A 98 2.81 -5.07 12.17
N LEU A 99 2.33 -5.96 11.31
CA LEU A 99 2.20 -7.39 11.61
C LEU A 99 2.95 -8.24 10.58
N CYS A 100 3.42 -9.42 10.98
CA CYS A 100 3.81 -10.44 10.01
C CYS A 100 2.57 -11.09 9.38
N PRO A 101 2.69 -11.81 8.25
CA PRO A 101 1.54 -12.34 7.52
C PRO A 101 0.77 -13.37 8.35
N ASN A 102 1.48 -14.11 9.20
CA ASN A 102 0.89 -15.10 10.09
C ASN A 102 0.04 -14.43 11.18
N CYS A 103 0.58 -13.41 11.85
CA CYS A 103 -0.17 -12.67 12.87
C CYS A 103 -1.32 -11.86 12.26
N HIS A 104 -1.13 -11.29 11.08
CA HIS A 104 -2.17 -10.54 10.39
C HIS A 104 -3.33 -11.45 9.99
N ALA A 105 -3.05 -12.67 9.54
CA ALA A 105 -4.09 -13.65 9.20
C ALA A 105 -5.03 -14.00 10.37
N LEU A 106 -4.57 -13.83 11.61
CA LEU A 106 -5.36 -14.09 12.82
C LEU A 106 -6.23 -12.89 13.25
N GLN A 107 -6.14 -11.75 12.56
CA GLN A 107 -6.91 -10.56 12.96
C GLN A 107 -8.36 -10.64 12.47
N PRO A 108 -9.33 -10.17 13.27
CA PRO A 108 -10.76 -10.21 12.91
C PRO A 108 -11.09 -9.34 11.69
N THR A 109 -10.22 -8.38 11.37
CA THR A 109 -10.32 -7.45 10.23
C THR A 109 -9.63 -7.99 8.97
N HIS A 110 -8.90 -9.10 9.07
CA HIS A 110 -8.06 -9.61 7.99
C HIS A 110 -8.88 -9.87 6.73
N ARG A 111 -8.36 -9.42 5.58
CA ARG A 111 -8.97 -9.58 4.24
C ARG A 111 -10.45 -9.17 4.18
N GLY A 112 -10.91 -8.28 5.06
CA GLY A 112 -12.29 -7.79 5.06
C GLY A 112 -13.29 -8.75 5.72
N LEU A 113 -12.84 -9.64 6.62
CA LEU A 113 -13.73 -10.46 7.46
C LEU A 113 -14.70 -9.60 8.30
N ASN A 114 -14.32 -8.36 8.61
CA ASN A 114 -15.19 -7.38 9.26
C ASN A 114 -16.29 -6.80 8.35
N LYS A 115 -16.24 -7.04 7.04
CA LYS A 115 -17.25 -6.54 6.11
C LYS A 115 -18.44 -7.48 6.09
N GLN A 116 -19.62 -6.98 6.47
CA GLN A 116 -20.86 -7.70 6.26
C GLN A 116 -21.02 -8.10 4.78
N SER A 117 -21.34 -9.37 4.55
CA SER A 117 -21.64 -9.89 3.23
C SER A 117 -22.82 -9.10 2.62
N ARG A 118 -22.82 -8.92 1.29
CA ARG A 118 -23.95 -8.28 0.60
C ARG A 118 -25.29 -8.98 0.88
N ARG A 119 -25.28 -10.28 1.21
CA ARG A 119 -26.47 -11.06 1.59
C ARG A 119 -27.04 -10.66 2.95
N ASN A 120 -26.20 -10.23 3.89
CA ASN A 120 -26.64 -9.84 5.24
C ASN A 120 -27.14 -8.39 5.31
N ARG A 121 -26.65 -7.51 4.43
CA ARG A 121 -27.04 -6.08 4.39
C ARG A 121 -28.49 -5.81 3.95
N ALA A 122 -29.16 -6.78 3.34
CA ALA A 122 -30.52 -6.63 2.80
C ALA A 122 -31.61 -7.15 3.75
N ARG A 123 -31.27 -7.44 5.01
CA ARG A 123 -32.18 -8.00 6.02
C ARG A 123 -32.45 -7.06 7.21
N GLU A 124 -32.02 -5.81 7.13
CA GLU A 124 -32.25 -4.75 8.11
C GLU A 124 -33.03 -3.60 7.48
#